data_AF-A0A178GUG1-F1
#
_entry.id   AF-A0A178GUG1-F1
#
_cell.length_a   1.000
_cell.length_b   1.000
_cell.length_c   1.000
_cell.angle_alpha   90.00
_cell.angle_beta   90.00
_cell.angle_gamma   90.00
#
_symmetry.space_group_name_H-M   'P 1'
#
loop_
_entity.id
_entity.type
_entity.pdbx_description
1 polymer ?
#
loop_
_entity_poly.entity_id
_entity_poly.type
_entity_poly.pdbx_seq_one_letter_code
_entity_poly.pdbx_strand_id
1 'polypeptide(L)'
;MYDLGHNVSVINPAQIKAFGKSELLRNKTDKSDAAMIARFCIANKPNLWKPAPPEVRRLRDFYRCLQALKDDKLQQMNRLENKNMYSSCKQAILEVVTTIDTQTAAIEKEINEHINNYPHLKNMIENLKTVKGVGHLTAIAVIAEMPLVDNFDHARKFTAFAGLNPEHYQSGSSVSKKSRICKIGSERIRKALYMPAIVVKNFNPYFQKFCQRLTSKGKCPMVIIVALMRKLMHVFFGILKNNQPFNGDLVK
;
A
#
# COMPACT_ATOMS: atom_id res chain seq x y z
N MET A 1 -18.23 9.49 13.49
CA MET A 1 -17.46 9.64 14.75
C MET A 1 -16.61 10.89 14.73
N TYR A 2 -15.52 10.95 13.94
CA TYR A 2 -14.71 12.17 13.85
C TYR A 2 -15.52 13.36 13.32
N ASP A 3 -16.28 13.16 12.24
CA ASP A 3 -17.16 14.18 11.65
C ASP A 3 -18.33 14.59 12.59
N LEU A 4 -18.56 13.85 13.67
CA LEU A 4 -19.53 14.19 14.73
C LEU A 4 -18.87 14.92 15.92
N GLY A 5 -17.61 15.33 15.79
CA GLY A 5 -16.86 16.04 16.83
C GLY A 5 -16.23 15.15 17.90
N HIS A 6 -16.23 13.82 17.73
CA HIS A 6 -15.60 12.93 18.70
C HIS A 6 -14.10 12.79 18.47
N ASN A 7 -13.36 12.68 19.57
CA ASN A 7 -11.95 12.28 19.56
C ASN A 7 -11.84 10.81 19.16
N VAL A 8 -11.21 10.54 18.01
CA VAL A 8 -11.04 9.18 17.47
C VAL A 8 -9.56 8.81 17.51
N SER A 9 -9.26 7.56 17.87
CA SER A 9 -7.94 6.96 17.69
C SER A 9 -8.08 5.70 16.83
N VAL A 10 -7.17 5.51 15.88
CA VAL A 10 -7.13 4.31 15.03
C VAL A 10 -5.87 3.54 15.37
N ILE A 11 -6.04 2.36 15.92
CA ILE A 11 -4.95 1.50 16.40
C ILE A 11 -4.95 0.21 15.59
N ASN A 12 -3.75 -0.33 15.34
CA ASN A 12 -3.63 -1.66 14.73
C ASN A 12 -4.24 -2.72 15.68
N PRO A 13 -5.23 -3.52 15.25
CA PRO A 13 -5.85 -4.55 16.09
C PRO A 13 -4.86 -5.54 16.71
N ALA A 14 -3.69 -5.75 16.08
CA ALA A 14 -2.63 -6.58 16.63
C ALA A 14 -2.10 -6.07 17.99
N GLN A 15 -2.07 -4.75 18.21
CA GLN A 15 -1.64 -4.16 19.49
C GLN A 15 -2.67 -4.44 20.58
N ILE A 16 -3.95 -4.24 20.29
CA ILE A 16 -5.06 -4.53 21.22
C ILE A 16 -5.05 -6.02 21.58
N LYS A 17 -4.88 -6.90 20.59
CA LYS A 17 -4.79 -8.34 20.81
C LYS A 17 -3.57 -8.73 21.65
N ALA A 18 -2.42 -8.10 21.44
CA ALA A 18 -1.22 -8.35 22.23
C ALA A 18 -1.40 -7.90 23.69
N PHE A 19 -2.05 -6.76 23.92
CA PHE A 19 -2.37 -6.26 25.25
C PHE A 19 -3.32 -7.19 26.01
N GLY A 20 -4.37 -7.68 25.35
CA GLY A 20 -5.27 -8.67 25.95
C GLY A 20 -4.56 -9.97 26.35
N LYS A 21 -3.60 -10.41 25.54
CA LYS A 21 -2.74 -11.55 25.88
C LYS A 21 -1.85 -11.29 27.10
N SER A 22 -1.28 -10.08 27.23
CA SER A 22 -0.48 -9.74 28.41
C SER A 22 -1.30 -9.68 29.69
N GLU A 23 -2.60 -9.37 29.61
CA GLU A 23 -3.54 -9.42 30.74
C GLU A 23 -4.11 -10.83 31.01
N LEU A 24 -3.66 -11.86 30.29
CA LEU A 24 -4.13 -13.26 30.43
C LEU A 24 -5.66 -13.42 30.27
N LEU A 25 -6.30 -12.56 29.48
CA LEU A 25 -7.73 -12.68 29.21
C LEU A 25 -8.03 -13.97 28.44
N ARG A 26 -8.83 -14.85 29.05
CA ARG A 26 -9.21 -16.17 28.48
C ARG A 26 -10.58 -16.16 27.81
N ASN A 27 -11.52 -15.37 28.32
CA ASN A 27 -12.89 -15.34 27.83
C ASN A 27 -13.08 -14.18 26.85
N LYS A 28 -13.76 -14.44 25.74
CA LYS A 28 -14.07 -13.45 24.70
C LYS A 28 -15.56 -13.15 24.69
N THR A 29 -15.93 -11.97 25.16
CA THR A 29 -17.28 -11.41 25.11
C THR A 29 -17.20 -9.94 24.71
N ASP A 30 -18.25 -9.38 24.13
CA ASP A 30 -18.26 -7.95 23.73
C ASP A 30 -17.98 -7.03 24.93
N LYS A 31 -18.49 -7.40 26.12
CA LYS A 31 -18.25 -6.67 27.38
C LYS A 31 -16.78 -6.72 27.80
N SER A 32 -16.14 -7.90 27.75
CA SER A 32 -14.72 -8.02 28.10
C SER A 32 -13.82 -7.32 27.09
N ASP A 33 -14.16 -7.39 25.80
CA ASP A 33 -13.39 -6.75 24.73
C ASP A 33 -13.47 -5.22 24.83
N ALA A 34 -14.65 -4.66 25.10
CA ALA A 34 -14.81 -3.22 25.34
C ALA A 34 -14.00 -2.74 26.56
N ALA A 35 -14.04 -3.48 27.67
CA ALA A 35 -13.28 -3.16 28.87
C ALA A 35 -11.76 -3.23 28.64
N MET A 36 -11.29 -4.24 27.89
CA MET A 36 -9.89 -4.38 27.49
C MET A 36 -9.44 -3.21 26.62
N ILE A 37 -10.25 -2.79 25.63
CA ILE A 37 -9.94 -1.64 24.77
C ILE A 37 -9.87 -0.35 25.61
N ALA A 38 -10.78 -0.15 26.56
CA ALA A 38 -10.75 1.00 27.45
C ALA A 38 -9.46 1.04 28.28
N ARG A 39 -9.06 -0.09 28.89
CA ARG A 39 -7.79 -0.20 29.62
C ARG A 39 -6.58 0.06 28.73
N PHE A 40 -6.57 -0.49 27.51
CA PHE A 40 -5.52 -0.24 26.53
C PHE A 40 -5.39 1.27 26.26
N CYS A 41 -6.50 1.96 26.03
CA CYS A 41 -6.51 3.40 25.73
C CYS A 41 -6.02 4.24 26.93
N ILE A 42 -6.40 3.88 28.15
CA ILE A 42 -5.92 4.55 29.38
C ILE A 42 -4.40 4.36 29.54
N ALA A 43 -3.92 3.13 29.37
CA ALA A 43 -2.51 2.79 29.57
C ALA A 43 -1.60 3.37 28.49
N ASN A 44 -1.99 3.24 27.21
CA ASN A 44 -1.14 3.57 26.07
C ASN A 44 -1.38 4.97 25.49
N LYS A 45 -2.47 5.65 25.86
CA LYS A 45 -2.83 7.00 25.42
C LYS A 45 -2.61 7.19 23.90
N PRO A 46 -3.30 6.42 23.06
CA PRO A 46 -3.09 6.43 21.62
C PRO A 46 -3.27 7.84 21.04
N ASN A 47 -2.44 8.18 20.05
CA ASN A 47 -2.54 9.46 19.37
C ASN A 47 -3.90 9.62 18.68
N LEU A 48 -4.44 10.83 18.73
CA LEU A 48 -5.66 11.18 18.00
C LEU A 48 -5.45 11.01 16.50
N TRP A 49 -6.35 10.25 15.89
CA TRP A 49 -6.41 10.05 14.46
C TRP A 49 -7.08 11.24 13.79
N LYS A 50 -6.47 11.71 12.70
CA LYS A 50 -7.04 12.71 11.81
C LYS A 50 -7.35 12.07 10.47
N PRO A 51 -8.56 12.27 9.91
CA PRO A 51 -8.87 11.77 8.59
C PRO A 51 -7.97 12.44 7.55
N ALA A 52 -7.70 11.70 6.47
CA ALA A 52 -7.14 12.31 5.28
C ALA A 52 -8.11 13.38 4.71
N PRO A 53 -7.59 14.41 4.01
CA PRO A 53 -8.43 15.40 3.36
C PRO A 53 -9.51 14.77 2.47
N PRO A 54 -10.71 15.37 2.35
CA PRO A 54 -11.82 14.83 1.57
C PRO A 54 -11.44 14.40 0.15
N GLU A 55 -10.58 15.17 -0.52
CA GLU A 55 -10.07 14.91 -1.86
C GLU A 55 -9.19 13.64 -1.93
N VAL A 56 -8.38 13.38 -0.91
CA VAL A 56 -7.59 12.14 -0.81
C VAL A 56 -8.49 10.95 -0.49
N ARG A 57 -9.50 11.14 0.37
CA ARG A 57 -10.49 10.10 0.68
C ARG A 57 -11.27 9.68 -0.57
N ARG A 58 -11.78 10.66 -1.34
CA ARG A 58 -12.49 10.39 -2.59
C ARG A 58 -11.59 9.70 -3.63
N LEU A 59 -10.35 10.16 -3.79
CA LEU A 59 -9.38 9.50 -4.67
C LEU A 59 -9.13 8.04 -4.25
N ARG A 60 -9.07 7.76 -2.94
CA ARG A 60 -8.93 6.40 -2.42
C ARG A 60 -10.12 5.52 -2.78
N ASP A 61 -11.33 6.04 -2.67
CA ASP A 61 -12.53 5.27 -3.00
C ASP A 61 -12.57 4.93 -4.50
N PHE A 62 -12.28 5.91 -5.37
CA PHE A 62 -12.15 5.65 -6.80
C PHE A 62 -11.05 4.63 -7.12
N TYR A 63 -9.86 4.79 -6.53
CA TYR A 63 -8.76 3.85 -6.73
C TYR A 63 -9.13 2.42 -6.30
N ARG A 64 -9.79 2.26 -5.15
CA ARG A 64 -10.22 0.95 -4.65
C ARG A 64 -11.32 0.35 -5.50
N CYS A 65 -12.26 1.15 -5.98
CA CYS A 65 -13.28 0.73 -6.93
C CYS A 65 -12.64 0.22 -8.23
N LEU A 66 -11.70 0.99 -8.80
CA LEU A 66 -10.95 0.59 -9.99
C LEU A 66 -10.21 -0.73 -9.80
N GLN A 67 -9.57 -0.93 -8.64
CA GLN A 67 -8.90 -2.20 -8.33
C GLN A 67 -9.89 -3.37 -8.22
N ALA A 68 -11.05 -3.16 -7.59
CA ALA A 68 -12.09 -4.20 -7.50
C ALA A 68 -12.59 -4.61 -8.90
N LEU A 69 -12.91 -3.65 -9.77
CA LEU A 69 -13.32 -3.92 -11.15
C LEU A 69 -12.25 -4.69 -11.93
N LYS A 70 -10.97 -4.35 -11.76
CA LYS A 70 -9.85 -5.07 -12.40
C LYS A 70 -9.71 -6.50 -11.88
N ASP A 71 -9.87 -6.70 -10.58
CA ASP A 71 -9.82 -8.04 -9.98
C ASP A 71 -11.04 -8.89 -10.41
N ASP A 72 -12.24 -8.29 -10.51
CA ASP A 72 -13.46 -8.94 -11.02
C ASP A 72 -13.32 -9.33 -12.50
N LYS A 73 -12.78 -8.43 -13.34
CA LYS A 73 -12.49 -8.73 -14.75
C LYS A 73 -11.55 -9.92 -14.86
N LEU A 74 -10.45 -9.93 -14.09
CA LEU A 74 -9.50 -11.04 -14.08
C LEU A 74 -10.20 -12.35 -13.70
N GLN A 75 -11.09 -12.32 -12.69
CA GLN A 75 -11.86 -13.49 -12.29
C GLN A 75 -12.76 -14.00 -13.43
N GLN A 76 -13.46 -13.10 -14.14
CA GLN A 76 -14.30 -13.49 -15.28
C GLN A 76 -13.48 -14.04 -16.45
N MET A 77 -12.34 -13.42 -16.76
CA MET A 77 -11.44 -13.90 -17.82
C MET A 77 -10.90 -15.29 -17.51
N ASN A 78 -10.52 -15.56 -16.26
CA ASN A 78 -10.06 -16.89 -15.84
C ASN A 78 -11.18 -17.95 -16.00
N ARG A 79 -12.45 -17.60 -15.82
CA ARG A 79 -13.58 -18.53 -16.07
C ARG A 79 -13.72 -18.89 -17.54
N LEU A 80 -13.38 -17.96 -18.45
CA LEU A 80 -13.41 -18.21 -19.91
C LEU A 80 -12.34 -19.19 -20.37
N GLU A 81 -11.31 -19.47 -19.57
CA GLU A 81 -10.29 -20.49 -19.89
C GLU A 81 -10.85 -21.92 -19.87
N ASN A 82 -12.05 -22.14 -19.30
CA ASN A 82 -12.71 -23.44 -19.36
C ASN A 82 -13.13 -23.80 -20.80
N LYS A 83 -12.35 -24.69 -21.42
CA LYS A 83 -12.56 -25.14 -22.81
C LYS A 83 -13.91 -25.84 -23.03
N ASN A 84 -14.43 -26.53 -22.01
CA ASN A 84 -15.66 -27.32 -22.09
C ASN A 84 -16.93 -26.50 -21.82
N MET A 85 -16.82 -25.18 -21.63
CA MET A 85 -17.96 -24.32 -21.38
C MET A 85 -18.80 -24.12 -22.64
N TYR A 86 -20.11 -24.29 -22.51
CA TYR A 86 -21.09 -24.02 -23.57
C TYR A 86 -21.03 -22.56 -24.05
N SER A 87 -21.37 -22.34 -25.33
CA SER A 87 -21.28 -21.02 -25.97
C SER A 87 -22.17 -19.96 -25.31
N SER A 88 -23.38 -20.33 -24.89
CA SER A 88 -24.29 -19.42 -24.17
C SER A 88 -23.70 -18.92 -22.85
N CYS A 89 -23.04 -19.80 -22.09
CA CYS A 89 -22.34 -19.43 -20.85
C CYS A 89 -21.14 -18.52 -21.13
N LYS A 90 -20.37 -18.79 -22.20
CA LYS A 90 -19.25 -17.92 -22.63
C LYS A 90 -19.76 -16.53 -22.99
N GLN A 91 -20.85 -16.44 -23.75
CA GLN A 91 -21.46 -15.18 -24.16
C GLN A 91 -21.92 -14.36 -22.94
N ALA A 92 -22.62 -14.98 -21.99
CA ALA A 92 -23.05 -14.29 -20.76
C ALA A 92 -21.86 -13.74 -19.95
N ILE A 93 -20.75 -14.47 -19.85
CA ILE A 93 -19.54 -13.98 -19.16
C ILE A 93 -18.90 -12.83 -19.95
N LEU A 94 -18.84 -12.90 -21.27
CA LEU A 94 -18.29 -11.81 -22.11
C LEU A 94 -19.10 -10.51 -21.98
N GLU A 95 -20.42 -10.59 -21.84
CA GLU A 95 -21.28 -9.43 -21.57
C GLU A 95 -20.96 -8.78 -20.22
N VAL A 96 -20.71 -9.60 -19.19
CA VAL A 96 -20.22 -9.10 -17.89
C VAL A 96 -18.85 -8.43 -18.03
N VAL A 97 -17.90 -9.03 -18.75
CA VAL A 97 -16.58 -8.42 -18.99
C VAL A 97 -16.70 -7.07 -19.70
N THR A 98 -17.57 -6.97 -20.70
CA THR A 98 -17.82 -5.74 -21.45
C THR A 98 -18.40 -4.64 -20.55
N THR A 99 -19.29 -5.02 -19.64
CA THR A 99 -19.84 -4.11 -18.63
C THR A 99 -18.75 -3.61 -17.68
N ILE A 100 -17.90 -4.52 -17.17
CA ILE A 100 -16.77 -4.16 -16.30
C ILE A 100 -15.79 -3.23 -17.01
N ASP A 101 -15.49 -3.46 -18.30
CA ASP A 101 -14.61 -2.58 -19.08
C ASP A 101 -15.18 -1.16 -19.22
N THR A 102 -16.48 -1.06 -19.46
CA THR A 102 -17.18 0.23 -19.55
C THR A 102 -17.11 0.98 -18.22
N GLN A 103 -17.38 0.30 -17.09
CA GLN A 103 -17.29 0.90 -15.75
C GLN A 103 -15.86 1.26 -15.36
N THR A 104 -14.88 0.44 -15.76
CA THR A 104 -13.45 0.72 -15.54
C THR A 104 -13.06 2.02 -16.25
N ALA A 105 -13.45 2.19 -17.51
CA ALA A 105 -13.18 3.41 -18.27
C ALA A 105 -13.85 4.65 -17.66
N ALA A 106 -15.09 4.51 -17.16
CA ALA A 106 -15.79 5.58 -16.46
C ALA A 106 -15.05 6.00 -15.17
N ILE A 107 -14.66 5.04 -14.33
CA ILE A 107 -13.92 5.33 -13.09
C ILE A 107 -12.53 5.92 -13.39
N GLU A 108 -11.82 5.44 -14.42
CA GLU A 108 -10.53 6.03 -14.83
C GLU A 108 -10.69 7.49 -15.28
N LYS A 109 -11.79 7.82 -15.97
CA LYS A 109 -12.13 9.21 -16.31
C LYS A 109 -12.40 10.05 -15.06
N GLU A 110 -13.24 9.57 -14.13
CA GLU A 110 -13.53 10.26 -12.87
C GLU A 110 -12.28 10.51 -12.03
N ILE A 111 -11.35 9.54 -11.97
CA ILE A 111 -10.07 9.69 -11.29
C ILE A 111 -9.28 10.86 -11.89
N ASN A 112 -9.17 10.92 -13.21
CA ASN A 112 -8.40 11.97 -13.89
C ASN A 112 -9.04 13.34 -13.73
N GLU A 113 -10.36 13.45 -13.84
CA GLU A 113 -11.11 14.68 -13.58
C GLU A 113 -10.92 15.14 -12.13
N HIS A 114 -11.06 14.23 -11.17
CA HIS A 114 -10.83 14.53 -9.76
C HIS A 114 -9.41 15.03 -9.52
N ILE A 115 -8.39 14.37 -10.06
CA ILE A 115 -6.99 14.84 -9.93
C ILE A 115 -6.81 16.23 -10.55
N ASN A 116 -7.40 16.51 -11.71
CA ASN A 116 -7.30 17.81 -12.36
C ASN A 116 -7.97 18.93 -11.56
N ASN A 117 -9.03 18.63 -10.80
CA ASN A 117 -9.72 19.60 -9.96
C ASN A 117 -8.92 19.99 -8.69
N TYR A 118 -7.89 19.23 -8.32
CA TYR A 118 -7.05 19.51 -7.15
C TYR A 118 -5.57 19.63 -7.55
N PRO A 119 -5.07 20.87 -7.82
CA PRO A 119 -3.70 21.11 -8.29
C PRO A 119 -2.62 20.50 -7.39
N HIS A 120 -2.82 20.49 -6.07
CA HIS A 120 -1.85 19.90 -5.13
C HIS A 120 -1.74 18.37 -5.31
N LEU A 121 -2.87 17.65 -5.48
CA LEU A 121 -2.87 16.21 -5.74
C LEU A 121 -2.18 15.91 -7.06
N LYS A 122 -2.52 16.68 -8.10
CA LYS A 122 -1.89 16.57 -9.41
C LYS A 122 -0.37 16.75 -9.31
N ASN A 123 0.10 17.77 -8.61
CA ASN A 123 1.53 18.02 -8.43
C ASN A 123 2.24 16.86 -7.70
N MET A 124 1.64 16.32 -6.63
CA MET A 124 2.20 15.16 -5.92
C MET A 124 2.31 13.93 -6.83
N ILE A 125 1.28 13.66 -7.64
CA ILE A 125 1.25 12.53 -8.57
C ILE A 125 2.30 12.72 -9.68
N GLU A 126 2.38 13.90 -10.28
CA GLU A 126 3.37 14.21 -11.32
C GLU A 126 4.80 14.12 -10.79
N ASN A 127 5.05 14.63 -9.58
CA ASN A 127 6.35 14.50 -8.92
C ASN A 127 6.74 13.03 -8.70
N LEU A 128 5.81 12.16 -8.28
CA LEU A 128 6.08 10.73 -8.16
C LEU A 128 6.39 10.07 -9.52
N LYS A 129 5.68 10.47 -10.58
CA LYS A 129 5.86 9.95 -11.95
C LYS A 129 7.22 10.32 -12.56
N THR A 130 7.90 11.35 -12.05
CA THR A 130 9.27 11.68 -12.50
C THR A 130 10.29 10.56 -12.21
N VAL A 131 9.98 9.64 -11.28
CA VAL A 131 10.78 8.43 -11.09
C VAL A 131 10.55 7.50 -12.28
N LYS A 132 11.51 7.47 -13.22
CA LYS A 132 11.45 6.57 -14.40
C LYS A 132 11.19 5.13 -13.96
N GLY A 133 10.05 4.58 -14.39
CA GLY A 133 9.53 3.25 -14.03
C GLY A 133 8.34 3.25 -13.07
N VAL A 134 7.93 4.43 -12.59
CA VAL A 134 6.70 4.64 -11.81
C VAL A 134 5.59 5.15 -12.72
N GLY A 135 4.51 4.38 -12.83
CA GLY A 135 3.35 4.73 -13.65
C GLY A 135 2.30 5.55 -12.89
N HIS A 136 1.33 6.09 -13.64
CA HIS A 136 0.21 6.89 -13.12
C HIS A 136 -0.56 6.20 -11.99
N LEU A 137 -0.99 4.95 -12.22
CA LEU A 137 -1.74 4.18 -11.21
C LEU A 137 -0.92 3.88 -9.96
N THR A 138 0.40 3.71 -10.07
CA THR A 138 1.27 3.53 -8.91
C THR A 138 1.37 4.81 -8.08
N ALA A 139 1.55 5.96 -8.74
CA ALA A 139 1.56 7.25 -8.06
C ALA A 139 0.22 7.50 -7.35
N ILE A 140 -0.90 7.27 -8.03
CA ILE A 140 -2.24 7.33 -7.42
C ILE A 140 -2.36 6.38 -6.22
N ALA A 141 -1.92 5.13 -6.35
CA ALA A 141 -1.97 4.15 -5.27
C ALA A 141 -1.25 4.63 -4.01
N VAL A 142 -0.07 5.24 -4.17
CA VAL A 142 0.71 5.79 -3.05
C VAL A 142 -0.06 6.93 -2.38
N ILE A 143 -0.57 7.90 -3.15
CA ILE A 143 -1.33 9.04 -2.59
C ILE A 143 -2.64 8.58 -1.93
N ALA A 144 -3.35 7.64 -2.56
CA ALA A 144 -4.63 7.13 -2.09
C ALA A 144 -4.48 6.30 -0.80
N GLU A 145 -3.54 5.35 -0.75
CA GLU A 145 -3.48 4.34 0.32
C GLU A 145 -2.57 4.72 1.49
N MET A 146 -1.59 5.62 1.28
CA MET A 146 -0.73 6.07 2.37
C MET A 146 -1.38 7.20 3.17
N PRO A 147 -1.14 7.27 4.48
CA PRO A 147 -1.39 8.49 5.24
C PRO A 147 -0.51 9.62 4.71
N LEU A 148 -0.93 10.87 4.98
CA LEU A 148 -0.15 12.05 4.61
C LEU A 148 1.29 11.93 5.10
N VAL A 149 2.23 12.38 4.27
CA VAL A 149 3.67 12.26 4.54
C VAL A 149 4.06 12.98 5.84
N ASP A 150 3.35 14.05 6.20
CA ASP A 150 3.56 14.84 7.40
C ASP A 150 3.22 14.09 8.70
N ASN A 151 2.44 13.00 8.60
CA ASN A 151 2.19 12.12 9.74
C ASN A 151 3.42 11.27 10.11
N PHE A 152 4.53 11.40 9.38
CA PHE A 152 5.73 10.60 9.57
C PHE A 152 6.98 11.49 9.71
N ASP A 153 7.70 11.26 10.81
CA ASP A 153 8.98 11.94 11.07
C ASP A 153 10.07 11.46 10.09
N HIS A 154 10.02 10.18 9.71
CA HIS A 154 11.07 9.50 8.98
C HIS A 154 10.54 8.52 7.92
N ALA A 155 11.25 8.41 6.80
CA ALA A 155 10.99 7.43 5.75
C ALA A 155 10.90 5.98 6.25
N ARG A 156 11.62 5.65 7.34
CA ARG A 156 11.54 4.32 7.99
C ARG A 156 10.15 4.00 8.54
N LYS A 157 9.44 4.98 9.10
CA LYS A 157 8.05 4.80 9.58
C LYS A 157 7.06 4.75 8.41
N PHE A 158 7.27 5.58 7.40
CA PHE A 158 6.49 5.55 6.15
C PHE A 158 6.55 4.19 5.45
N THR A 159 7.76 3.62 5.33
CA THR A 159 7.98 2.27 4.75
C THR A 159 7.49 1.14 5.65
N ALA A 160 7.49 1.32 6.98
CA ALA A 160 6.89 0.39 7.92
C ALA A 160 5.38 0.27 7.68
N PHE A 161 4.69 1.40 7.44
CA PHE A 161 3.25 1.41 7.16
C PHE A 161 2.89 0.63 5.89
N ALA A 162 3.77 0.65 4.88
CA ALA A 162 3.63 -0.19 3.68
C ALA A 162 3.90 -1.70 3.93
N GLY A 163 4.41 -2.08 5.11
CA GLY A 163 4.81 -3.45 5.42
C GLY A 163 5.99 -3.93 4.57
N LEU A 164 6.97 -3.05 4.36
CA LEU A 164 8.19 -3.35 3.58
C LEU A 164 9.44 -3.42 4.44
N ASN A 165 9.31 -3.33 5.76
CA ASN A 165 10.44 -3.48 6.66
C ASN A 165 10.80 -4.96 6.87
N PRO A 166 12.10 -5.31 6.89
CA PRO A 166 12.54 -6.64 7.23
C PRO A 166 12.22 -6.95 8.69
N GLU A 167 11.72 -8.14 8.95
CA GLU A 167 11.55 -8.72 10.27
C GLU A 167 12.80 -9.56 10.57
N HIS A 168 13.59 -9.08 11.54
CA HIS A 168 14.75 -9.80 12.04
C HIS A 168 14.30 -10.68 13.21
N TYR A 169 14.51 -11.98 13.09
CA TYR A 169 14.26 -12.93 14.16
C TYR A 169 15.60 -13.52 14.60
N GLN A 170 16.14 -13.01 15.71
CA GLN A 170 17.37 -13.51 16.32
C GLN A 170 17.05 -13.93 17.76
N SER A 171 16.87 -15.24 17.97
CA SER A 171 16.92 -15.90 19.28
C SER A 171 18.04 -16.94 19.27
N GLY A 172 18.51 -17.42 20.42
CA GLY A 172 19.76 -18.19 20.57
C GLY A 172 19.99 -19.33 19.57
N SER A 173 18.94 -20.05 19.13
CA SER A 173 19.03 -21.13 18.11
C SER A 173 18.63 -20.72 16.69
N SER A 174 18.24 -19.46 16.48
CA SER A 174 17.70 -18.94 15.21
C SER A 174 18.57 -17.86 14.56
N VAL A 175 19.82 -17.70 15.01
CA VAL A 175 20.82 -16.76 14.47
C VAL A 175 21.03 -16.94 12.95
N SER A 176 20.74 -18.12 12.40
CA SER A 176 20.85 -18.45 10.96
C SER A 176 19.55 -18.31 10.15
N LYS A 177 18.40 -17.94 10.75
CA LYS A 177 17.14 -17.81 10.00
C LYS A 177 17.19 -16.59 9.08
N LYS A 178 16.92 -16.81 7.78
CA LYS A 178 16.80 -15.74 6.79
C LYS A 178 15.66 -14.78 7.19
N SER A 179 15.97 -13.48 7.28
CA SER A 179 14.98 -12.44 7.53
C SER A 179 13.88 -12.46 6.47
N ARG A 180 12.63 -12.25 6.90
CA ARG A 180 11.46 -12.15 6.03
C ARG A 180 10.93 -10.72 6.03
N ILE A 181 10.07 -10.38 5.09
CA ILE A 181 9.36 -9.10 5.17
C ILE A 181 8.30 -9.17 6.27
N CYS A 182 8.14 -8.08 7.00
CA CYS A 182 7.01 -7.92 7.89
C CYS A 182 5.76 -7.67 7.04
N LYS A 183 4.78 -8.58 7.08
CA LYS A 183 3.50 -8.40 6.36
C LYS A 183 2.52 -7.47 7.08
N ILE A 184 2.92 -6.91 8.23
CA ILE A 184 2.14 -5.94 8.99
C ILE A 184 2.25 -4.59 8.27
N GLY A 185 1.17 -4.17 7.61
CA GLY A 185 1.09 -2.94 6.82
C GLY A 185 0.24 -3.11 5.56
N SER A 186 0.14 -2.07 4.73
CA SER A 186 -0.75 -2.06 3.56
C SER A 186 -0.37 -3.07 2.48
N GLU A 187 -1.20 -4.10 2.30
CA GLU A 187 -1.07 -5.07 1.22
C GLU A 187 -1.27 -4.43 -0.16
N ARG A 188 -2.21 -3.48 -0.28
CA ARG A 188 -2.50 -2.76 -1.54
C ARG A 188 -1.26 -2.04 -2.06
N ILE A 189 -0.50 -1.39 -1.16
CA ILE A 189 0.76 -0.75 -1.53
C ILE A 189 1.82 -1.77 -1.95
N ARG A 190 1.93 -2.92 -1.26
CA ARG A 190 2.85 -3.98 -1.69
C ARG A 190 2.50 -4.51 -3.08
N LYS A 191 1.22 -4.76 -3.38
CA LYS A 191 0.76 -5.15 -4.73
C LYS A 191 1.12 -4.07 -5.75
N ALA A 192 0.84 -2.80 -5.46
CA ALA A 192 1.06 -1.68 -6.36
C ALA A 192 2.55 -1.39 -6.67
N LEU A 193 3.47 -1.72 -5.75
CA LEU A 193 4.90 -1.44 -5.90
C LEU A 193 5.69 -2.56 -6.61
N TYR A 194 5.14 -3.77 -6.69
CA TYR A 194 5.88 -4.93 -7.22
C TYR A 194 6.30 -4.74 -8.68
N MET A 195 5.36 -4.38 -9.56
CA MET A 195 5.65 -4.15 -10.98
C MET A 195 6.58 -2.94 -11.20
N PRO A 196 6.35 -1.77 -10.58
CA PRO A 196 7.32 -0.66 -10.61
C PRO A 196 8.72 -1.06 -10.18
N ALA A 197 8.86 -1.86 -9.12
CA ALA A 197 10.17 -2.34 -8.67
C ALA A 197 10.90 -3.18 -9.75
N ILE A 198 10.17 -4.01 -10.50
CA ILE A 198 10.73 -4.74 -11.64
C ILE A 198 11.15 -3.79 -12.76
N VAL A 199 10.33 -2.78 -13.08
CA VAL A 199 10.63 -1.82 -14.14
C VAL A 199 11.84 -0.94 -13.78
N VAL A 200 11.89 -0.36 -12.58
CA VAL A 200 13.01 0.49 -12.17
C VAL A 200 14.33 -0.28 -12.12
N LYS A 201 14.30 -1.58 -11.76
CA LYS A 201 15.47 -2.46 -11.81
C LYS A 201 16.11 -2.46 -13.21
N ASN A 202 15.29 -2.46 -14.25
CA ASN A 202 15.75 -2.62 -15.63
C ASN A 202 16.01 -1.28 -16.33
N PHE A 203 15.27 -0.22 -16.00
CA PHE A 203 15.26 1.01 -16.80
C PHE A 203 15.82 2.26 -16.11
N ASN A 204 16.11 2.21 -14.80
CA ASN A 204 16.60 3.35 -14.03
C ASN A 204 18.03 3.14 -13.50
N PRO A 205 19.04 3.88 -14.00
CA PRO A 205 20.46 3.69 -13.64
C PRO A 205 20.76 3.79 -12.14
N TYR A 206 20.05 4.65 -11.41
CA TYR A 206 20.26 4.81 -9.97
C TYR A 206 19.86 3.55 -9.19
N PHE A 207 18.75 2.92 -9.58
CA PHE A 207 18.29 1.67 -8.97
C PHE A 207 19.06 0.46 -9.47
N GLN A 208 19.58 0.47 -10.71
CA GLN A 208 20.48 -0.58 -11.20
C GLN A 208 21.74 -0.70 -10.35
N LYS A 209 22.41 0.42 -10.02
CA LYS A 209 23.58 0.44 -9.13
C LYS A 209 23.25 -0.16 -7.76
N PHE A 210 22.10 0.19 -7.20
CA PHE A 210 21.60 -0.39 -5.95
C PHE A 210 21.40 -1.92 -6.06
N CYS A 211 20.83 -2.39 -7.17
CA CYS A 211 20.63 -3.82 -7.43
C CYS A 211 21.94 -4.59 -7.57
N GLN A 212 22.88 -4.07 -8.36
CA GLN A 212 24.19 -4.68 -8.58
C GLN A 212 24.92 -4.89 -7.25
N ARG A 213 24.86 -3.90 -6.34
CA ARG A 213 25.41 -4.01 -4.99
C ARG A 213 24.75 -5.10 -4.13
N LEU A 214 23.46 -5.39 -4.34
CA LEU A 214 22.78 -6.47 -3.62
C LEU A 214 23.06 -7.83 -4.25
N THR A 215 23.14 -7.90 -5.58
CA THR A 215 23.53 -9.11 -6.32
C THR A 215 24.95 -9.53 -5.95
N SER A 216 25.91 -8.61 -5.88
CA SER A 216 27.29 -8.91 -5.47
C SER A 216 27.40 -9.42 -4.03
N LYS A 217 26.40 -9.11 -3.18
CA LYS A 217 26.26 -9.65 -1.82
C LYS A 217 25.51 -10.99 -1.78
N GLY A 218 25.29 -11.65 -2.93
CA GLY A 218 24.64 -12.95 -3.02
C GLY A 218 23.14 -12.95 -2.68
N LYS A 219 22.44 -11.81 -2.77
CA LYS A 219 21.01 -11.75 -2.46
C LYS A 219 20.17 -12.34 -3.59
N CYS A 220 19.18 -13.17 -3.24
CA CYS A 220 18.26 -13.78 -4.20
C CYS A 220 17.42 -12.71 -4.93
N PRO A 221 16.98 -12.96 -6.18
CA PRO A 221 16.24 -11.98 -6.98
C PRO A 221 15.00 -11.38 -6.28
N MET A 222 14.20 -12.20 -5.60
CA MET A 222 13.00 -11.73 -4.90
C MET A 222 13.32 -10.78 -3.74
N VAL A 223 14.45 -10.99 -3.04
CA VAL A 223 14.92 -10.09 -1.97
C VAL A 223 15.31 -8.74 -2.55
N ILE A 224 15.92 -8.73 -3.74
CA ILE A 224 16.29 -7.50 -4.43
C ILE A 224 15.04 -6.70 -4.83
N ILE A 225 13.99 -7.36 -5.36
CA ILE A 225 12.73 -6.69 -5.70
C ILE A 225 12.08 -6.07 -4.46
N VAL A 226 11.99 -6.80 -3.35
CA VAL A 226 11.49 -6.26 -2.09
C VAL A 226 12.31 -5.07 -1.61
N ALA A 227 13.64 -5.16 -1.68
CA ALA A 227 14.53 -4.07 -1.30
C ALA A 227 14.32 -2.83 -2.18
N LEU A 228 14.03 -3.01 -3.47
CA LEU A 228 13.65 -1.94 -4.39
C LEU A 228 12.31 -1.31 -4.04
N MET A 229 11.28 -2.11 -3.75
CA MET A 229 9.98 -1.59 -3.30
C MET A 229 10.16 -0.70 -2.06
N ARG A 230 10.98 -1.17 -1.11
CA ARG A 230 11.33 -0.41 0.09
C ARG A 230 12.10 0.88 -0.25
N LYS A 231 13.05 0.81 -1.18
CA LYS A 231 13.84 1.97 -1.62
C LYS A 231 12.97 3.00 -2.36
N LEU A 232 12.03 2.56 -3.19
CA LEU A 232 11.03 3.42 -3.84
C LEU A 232 10.21 4.18 -2.79
N MET A 233 9.74 3.52 -1.73
CA MET A 233 9.00 4.21 -0.67
C MET A 233 9.86 5.24 0.10
N HIS A 234 11.17 5.02 0.24
CA HIS A 234 12.07 6.05 0.76
C HIS A 234 12.17 7.26 -0.17
N VAL A 235 12.28 7.02 -1.47
CA VAL A 235 12.33 8.08 -2.48
C VAL A 235 11.01 8.86 -2.52
N PHE A 236 9.87 8.15 -2.51
CA PHE A 236 8.55 8.76 -2.46
C PHE A 236 8.35 9.62 -1.22
N PHE A 237 8.82 9.16 -0.05
CA PHE A 237 8.80 9.99 1.15
C PHE A 237 9.55 11.32 0.96
N GLY A 238 10.75 11.28 0.37
CA GLY A 238 11.53 12.51 0.10
C GLY A 238 10.85 13.43 -0.91
N ILE A 239 10.35 12.87 -2.00
CA ILE A 239 9.60 13.61 -3.04
C ILE A 239 8.38 14.32 -2.45
N LEU A 240 7.56 13.59 -1.68
CA LEU A 240 6.33 14.11 -1.11
C LEU A 240 6.59 15.12 0.01
N LYS A 241 7.60 14.88 0.85
CA LYS A 241 7.93 15.77 1.97
C LYS A 241 8.52 17.11 1.50
N ASN A 242 9.30 17.09 0.43
CA ASN A 242 9.93 18.29 -0.13
C ASN A 242 9.12 18.92 -1.27
N ASN A 243 8.05 18.27 -1.72
CA ASN A 243 7.23 18.65 -2.87
C ASN A 243 8.07 18.96 -4.14
N GLN A 244 9.08 18.12 -4.39
CA GLN A 244 10.05 18.30 -5.48
C GLN A 244 10.10 17.06 -6.39
N PRO A 245 10.42 17.23 -7.69
CA PRO A 245 10.60 16.12 -8.59
C PRO A 245 11.77 15.22 -8.14
N PHE A 246 11.79 13.99 -8.66
CA PHE A 246 12.83 13.03 -8.36
C PHE A 246 14.22 13.53 -8.73
N ASN A 247 15.10 13.58 -7.73
CA ASN A 247 16.53 13.72 -7.92
C ASN A 247 17.21 12.37 -7.65
N GLY A 248 18.08 11.93 -8.56
CA GLY A 248 18.84 10.68 -8.44
C GLY A 248 19.69 10.56 -7.17
N ASP A 249 20.08 11.67 -6.57
CA ASP A 249 20.78 11.70 -5.28
C ASP A 249 19.96 11.11 -4.12
N LEU A 250 18.63 11.08 -4.24
CA LEU A 250 17.73 10.47 -3.25
C LEU A 250 17.88 8.94 -3.17
N VAL A 251 18.59 8.32 -4.11
CA VAL A 251 18.79 6.86 -4.16
C VAL A 251 20.05 6.39 -3.41
N LYS A 252 20.86 7.29 -2.83
CA LYS A 252 22.07 6.95 -2.05
C LYS A 252 21.81 5.93 -0.93
#